data_AF-A0A0G4KR12-F1
#
_entry.id   AF-A0A0G4KR12-F1
#
_cell.length_a   1.000
_cell.length_b   1.000
_cell.length_c   1.000
_cell.angle_alpha   90.00
_cell.angle_beta   90.00
_cell.angle_gamma   90.00
#
_symmetry.space_group_name_H-M   'P 1'
#
loop_
_entity.id
_entity.type
_entity.pdbx_description
1 polymer ?
#
loop_
_entity_poly.entity_id
_entity_poly.type
_entity_poly.pdbx_seq_one_letter_code
_entity_poly.pdbx_strand_id
1 'polypeptide(L)'
;MAKCLEDEDRRIADLARMFFTELSTKDNAVYNHFVDMFSLLSAEKGLDEESFRRIVRFLLGFVEKDKHARQLADKLAARLARCDTERQWNDVAFALGLLPHKNEEIAR
;
A
#
# COMPACT_ATOMS: atom_id res chain seq x y z
N MET A 1 6.35 8.13 -8.74
CA MET A 1 7.12 6.87 -8.82
C MET A 1 6.23 5.64 -8.68
N ALA A 2 5.45 5.46 -7.60
CA ALA A 2 4.59 4.27 -7.45
C ALA A 2 3.59 4.05 -8.61
N LYS A 3 2.98 5.12 -9.15
CA LYS A 3 2.11 5.01 -10.34
C LYS A 3 2.79 4.46 -11.60
N CYS A 4 4.11 4.59 -11.70
CA CYS A 4 4.88 4.10 -12.84
C CYS A 4 4.91 2.57 -12.89
N LEU A 5 4.48 1.86 -11.85
CA LEU A 5 4.31 0.41 -11.86
C LEU A 5 3.22 -0.06 -12.85
N GLU A 6 2.31 0.83 -13.22
CA GLU A 6 1.20 0.61 -14.15
C GLU A 6 1.39 1.44 -15.44
N ASP A 7 2.63 1.83 -15.75
CA ASP A 7 2.94 2.57 -16.98
C ASP A 7 2.81 1.67 -18.22
N GLU A 8 2.31 2.24 -19.32
CA GLU A 8 2.16 1.51 -20.59
C GLU A 8 3.53 1.15 -21.19
N ASP A 9 4.56 1.97 -20.94
CA ASP A 9 5.93 1.62 -21.28
C ASP A 9 6.47 0.60 -20.25
N ARG A 10 6.57 -0.65 -20.70
CA ARG A 10 7.12 -1.76 -19.90
C ARG A 10 8.48 -1.42 -19.29
N ARG A 11 9.33 -0.64 -19.95
CA ARG A 11 10.65 -0.26 -19.41
C ARG A 11 10.49 0.63 -18.18
N ILE A 12 9.53 1.54 -18.19
CA ILE A 12 9.22 2.41 -17.05
C ILE A 12 8.65 1.57 -15.90
N ALA A 13 7.74 0.65 -16.20
CA ALA A 13 7.18 -0.26 -15.19
C ALA A 13 8.25 -1.16 -14.55
N ASP A 14 9.16 -1.72 -15.35
CA ASP A 14 10.25 -2.57 -14.87
C ASP A 14 11.23 -1.77 -13.99
N LEU A 15 11.59 -0.55 -14.39
CA LEU A 15 12.44 0.34 -13.58
C LEU A 15 11.78 0.70 -12.25
N ALA A 16 10.46 0.98 -12.25
CA ALA A 16 9.73 1.24 -11.02
C ALA A 16 9.73 0.02 -10.10
N ARG A 17 9.51 -1.20 -10.64
CA ARG A 17 9.59 -2.44 -9.87
C ARG A 17 10.98 -2.63 -9.26
N MET A 18 12.03 -2.50 -10.06
CA MET A 18 13.41 -2.60 -9.59
C MET A 18 13.72 -1.58 -8.48
N PHE A 19 13.28 -0.33 -8.63
CA PHE A 19 13.46 0.71 -7.63
C PHE A 19 12.82 0.32 -6.28
N PHE A 20 11.57 -0.14 -6.28
CA PHE A 20 10.88 -0.50 -5.03
C PHE A 20 11.45 -1.78 -4.40
N THR A 21 11.90 -2.74 -5.21
CA THR A 21 12.61 -3.92 -4.71
C THR A 21 13.95 -3.55 -4.08
N GLU A 22 14.72 -2.63 -4.65
CA GLU A 22 15.95 -2.15 -4.00
C GLU A 22 15.62 -1.35 -2.73
N LEU A 23 14.61 -0.48 -2.79
CA LEU A 23 14.17 0.34 -1.66
C LEU A 23 13.71 -0.52 -0.47
N SER A 24 13.05 -1.66 -0.72
CA SER A 24 12.62 -2.56 0.37
C SER A 24 13.78 -3.15 1.15
N THR A 25 14.98 -3.21 0.58
CA THR A 25 16.19 -3.69 1.27
C THR A 25 16.79 -2.65 2.23
N LYS A 26 16.37 -1.39 2.18
CA LYS A 26 16.93 -0.30 2.99
C LYS A 26 16.03 0.04 4.16
N ASP A 27 16.41 -0.33 5.38
CA ASP A 27 15.81 0.14 6.64
C ASP A 27 14.27 0.08 6.74
N ASN A 28 13.64 -0.88 6.07
CA ASN A 28 12.17 -0.97 5.95
C ASN A 28 11.54 0.31 5.36
N ALA A 29 12.24 0.99 4.44
CA ALA A 29 11.84 2.27 3.87
C ALA A 29 10.44 2.22 3.24
N VAL A 30 10.07 1.11 2.59
CA VAL A 30 8.71 0.94 2.04
C VAL A 30 7.65 1.01 3.14
N TYR A 31 7.86 0.34 4.28
CA TYR A 31 6.96 0.43 5.44
C TYR A 31 6.92 1.86 6.00
N ASN A 32 8.09 2.47 6.21
CA ASN A 32 8.20 3.81 6.81
C ASN A 32 7.46 4.87 5.99
N HIS A 33 7.55 4.78 4.66
CA HIS A 33 6.94 5.72 3.72
C HIS A 33 5.59 5.26 3.18
N PHE A 34 5.07 4.10 3.61
CA PHE A 34 3.85 3.52 3.04
C PHE A 34 2.66 4.48 3.13
N VAL A 35 2.43 5.07 4.31
CA VAL A 35 1.25 5.92 4.56
C VAL A 35 1.28 7.16 3.66
N ASP A 36 2.44 7.73 3.40
CA ASP A 36 2.61 8.89 2.53
C ASP A 36 2.36 8.50 1.06
N MET A 37 3.00 7.41 0.60
CA MET A 37 2.80 6.89 -0.76
C MET A 37 1.34 6.52 -1.01
N PHE A 38 0.70 5.84 -0.06
CA PHE A 38 -0.70 5.46 -0.11
C PHE A 38 -1.61 6.69 -0.20
N SER A 39 -1.33 7.74 0.59
CA SER A 39 -2.10 9.00 0.55
C SER A 39 -2.08 9.65 -0.82
N LEU A 40 -0.89 9.70 -1.44
CA LEU A 40 -0.71 10.28 -2.77
C LEU A 40 -1.44 9.47 -3.84
N LEU A 41 -1.38 8.14 -3.75
CA LEU A 41 -2.06 7.25 -4.70
C LEU A 41 -3.59 7.32 -4.56
N SER A 42 -4.12 7.38 -3.34
CA SER A 42 -5.57 7.45 -3.09
C SER A 42 -6.18 8.81 -3.48
N ALA A 43 -5.37 9.86 -3.53
CA ALA A 43 -5.78 11.18 -4.00
C ALA A 43 -5.60 11.40 -5.53
N GLU A 44 -4.98 10.46 -6.24
CA GLU A 44 -4.68 10.58 -7.67
C GLU A 44 -5.94 10.32 -8.52
N LYS A 45 -6.43 11.35 -9.21
CA LYS A 45 -7.65 11.27 -10.03
C LYS A 45 -7.45 10.47 -11.31
N GLY A 46 -6.22 10.41 -11.82
CA GLY A 46 -5.89 9.67 -13.04
C GLY A 46 -5.65 8.17 -12.83
N LEU A 47 -5.77 7.67 -11.60
CA LEU A 47 -5.49 6.28 -11.26
C LEU A 47 -6.79 5.51 -11.03
N ASP A 48 -7.09 4.57 -11.92
CA ASP A 48 -8.23 3.68 -11.75
C ASP A 48 -8.06 2.76 -10.53
N GLU A 49 -9.18 2.21 -10.07
CA GLU A 49 -9.20 1.41 -8.84
C GLU A 49 -8.42 0.10 -8.95
N GLU A 50 -8.39 -0.53 -10.12
CA GLU A 50 -7.66 -1.78 -10.28
C GLU A 50 -6.15 -1.56 -10.26
N SER A 51 -5.68 -0.53 -10.98
CA SER A 51 -4.29 -0.10 -10.98
C SER A 51 -3.83 0.30 -9.58
N PHE A 52 -4.65 1.06 -8.85
CA PHE A 52 -4.39 1.37 -7.44
C PHE A 52 -4.24 0.11 -6.60
N ARG A 53 -5.19 -0.84 -6.70
CA ARG A 53 -5.16 -2.09 -5.93
C ARG A 53 -3.93 -2.94 -6.25
N ARG A 54 -3.48 -2.99 -7.52
CA ARG A 54 -2.24 -3.69 -7.92
C ARG A 54 -1.00 -3.05 -7.32
N ILE A 55 -0.89 -1.73 -7.37
CA ILE A 55 0.21 -0.97 -6.76
C ILE A 55 0.26 -1.20 -5.24
N VAL A 56 -0.88 -1.08 -4.55
CA VAL A 56 -0.95 -1.24 -3.09
C VAL A 56 -0.57 -2.66 -2.66
N ARG A 57 -1.05 -3.69 -3.38
CA ARG A 57 -0.63 -5.09 -3.12
C ARG A 57 0.87 -5.27 -3.27
N PHE A 58 1.45 -4.70 -4.33
CA PHE A 58 2.90 -4.76 -4.56
C PHE A 58 3.68 -4.09 -3.42
N LEU A 59 3.29 -2.88 -3.00
CA LEU A 59 3.96 -2.17 -1.91
C LEU A 59 3.82 -2.89 -0.56
N LEU A 60 2.64 -3.41 -0.25
CA LEU A 60 2.40 -4.19 0.98
C LEU A 60 3.16 -5.52 1.00
N GLY A 61 3.47 -6.09 -0.17
CA GLY A 61 4.30 -7.29 -0.29
C GLY A 61 5.70 -7.13 0.30
N PHE A 62 6.20 -5.90 0.47
CA PHE A 62 7.49 -5.63 1.11
C PHE A 62 7.39 -5.45 2.63
N VAL A 63 6.18 -5.49 3.22
CA VAL A 63 5.96 -5.35 4.67
C VAL A 63 5.92 -6.73 5.30
N GLU A 64 7.09 -7.38 5.42
CA GLU A 64 7.20 -8.78 5.85
C GLU A 64 7.10 -8.98 7.38
N LYS A 65 7.40 -7.95 8.17
CA LYS A 65 7.41 -8.07 9.64
C LYS A 65 6.00 -7.90 10.21
N ASP A 66 5.52 -8.88 10.96
CA ASP A 66 4.20 -8.83 11.62
C ASP A 66 3.99 -7.56 12.45
N LYS A 67 5.03 -7.13 13.18
CA LYS A 67 4.99 -5.89 13.95
C LYS A 67 4.71 -4.67 13.06
N HIS A 68 5.34 -4.60 11.89
CA HIS A 68 5.12 -3.50 10.93
C HIS A 68 3.74 -3.59 10.31
N ALA A 69 3.28 -4.79 9.95
CA ALA A 69 1.94 -4.99 9.44
C ALA A 69 0.86 -4.54 10.44
N ARG A 70 0.97 -4.94 11.72
CA ARG A 70 0.05 -4.50 12.80
C ARG A 70 0.08 -2.98 13.00
N GLN A 71 1.26 -2.39 13.10
CA GLN A 71 1.40 -0.93 13.24
C GLN A 71 0.84 -0.18 12.03
N LEU A 72 0.98 -0.73 10.83
CA LEU A 72 0.42 -0.14 9.63
C LEU A 72 -1.12 -0.26 9.62
N ALA A 73 -1.66 -1.38 10.07
CA ALA A 73 -3.09 -1.59 10.21
C ALA A 73 -3.69 -0.57 11.19
N ASP A 74 -3.07 -0.35 12.35
CA ASP A 74 -3.52 0.66 13.32
C ASP A 74 -3.54 2.07 12.72
N LYS A 75 -2.48 2.45 11.98
CA LYS A 75 -2.38 3.75 11.29
C LYS A 75 -3.48 3.92 10.23
N LEU A 76 -3.75 2.89 9.44
CA LEU A 76 -4.79 2.92 8.40
C LEU A 76 -6.21 2.90 9.02
N ALA A 77 -6.44 2.10 10.06
CA ALA A 77 -7.73 2.06 10.76
C ALA A 77 -8.08 3.42 11.36
N ALA A 78 -7.11 4.09 12.01
CA ALA A 78 -7.29 5.44 12.52
C ALA A 78 -7.60 6.49 11.43
N ARG A 79 -7.25 6.20 10.16
CA ARG A 79 -7.52 7.09 9.02
C ARG A 79 -8.94 6.97 8.48
N LEU A 80 -9.65 5.85 8.69
CA LEU A 80 -11.02 5.66 8.18
C LEU A 80 -11.96 6.79 8.59
N ALA A 81 -11.86 7.25 9.84
CA ALA A 81 -12.67 8.34 10.38
C ALA A 81 -12.31 9.74 9.82
N ARG A 82 -11.21 9.86 9.08
CA ARG A 82 -10.69 11.11 8.51
C ARG A 82 -10.74 11.12 6.98
N CYS A 83 -11.38 10.14 6.35
CA CYS A 83 -11.53 10.11 4.90
C CYS A 83 -12.59 11.13 4.47
N ASP A 84 -12.26 11.96 3.48
CA ASP A 84 -13.16 13.02 2.97
C ASP A 84 -14.07 12.50 1.86
N THR A 85 -13.74 11.35 1.26
CA THR A 85 -14.47 10.78 0.13
C THR A 85 -14.67 9.27 0.31
N GLU A 86 -15.73 8.74 -0.30
CA GLU A 86 -15.99 7.30 -0.35
C GLU A 86 -14.83 6.53 -0.98
N ARG A 87 -14.21 7.07 -2.03
CA ARG A 87 -13.04 6.45 -2.68
C ARG A 87 -11.87 6.28 -1.70
N GLN A 88 -11.52 7.33 -0.96
CA GLN A 88 -10.46 7.23 0.05
C GLN A 88 -10.80 6.22 1.14
N TRP A 89 -12.06 6.18 1.58
CA TRP A 89 -12.50 5.20 2.57
C TRP A 89 -12.34 3.77 2.04
N ASN A 90 -12.81 3.51 0.80
CA ASN A 90 -12.70 2.22 0.13
C ASN A 90 -11.25 1.78 -0.07
N ASP A 91 -10.38 2.71 -0.47
CA ASP A 91 -8.95 2.47 -0.63
C ASP A 91 -8.31 2.05 0.72
N VAL A 92 -8.65 2.75 1.81
CA VAL A 92 -8.13 2.45 3.15
C VAL A 92 -8.66 1.10 3.63
N ALA A 93 -9.95 0.83 3.45
CA ALA A 93 -10.56 -0.45 3.79
C ALA A 93 -9.95 -1.61 3.01
N PHE A 94 -9.64 -1.41 1.73
CA PHE A 94 -8.95 -2.38 0.89
C PHE A 94 -7.54 -2.67 1.42
N ALA A 95 -6.72 -1.62 1.66
CA ALA A 95 -5.36 -1.80 2.17
C ALA A 95 -5.34 -2.44 3.55
N LEU A 96 -6.30 -2.08 4.41
CA LEU A 96 -6.53 -2.79 5.66
C LEU A 96 -6.74 -4.26 5.34
N GLY A 97 -7.74 -4.66 4.56
CA GLY A 97 -8.06 -6.07 4.26
C GLY A 97 -6.89 -6.94 3.73
N LEU A 98 -5.81 -6.34 3.23
CA LEU A 98 -4.59 -7.03 2.81
C LEU A 98 -3.59 -7.30 3.95
N LEU A 99 -3.64 -6.52 5.03
CA LEU A 99 -2.77 -6.71 6.18
C LEU A 99 -3.25 -7.89 7.03
N PRO A 100 -2.35 -8.68 7.62
CA PRO A 100 -2.70 -9.74 8.54
C PRO A 100 -3.40 -9.18 9.79
N HIS A 101 -4.73 -9.14 9.76
CA HIS A 101 -5.59 -8.90 10.94
C HIS A 101 -5.81 -10.14 11.78
N LYS A 102 -5.07 -11.23 11.50
CA LYS A 102 -5.34 -12.50 12.16
C LYS A 102 -4.89 -12.39 13.61
N ASN A 103 -5.88 -12.07 14.44
CA ASN A 103 -5.99 -12.62 15.76
C ASN A 103 -5.81 -14.15 15.60
N GLU A 104 -4.66 -14.68 16.02
CA GLU A 104 -4.32 -16.09 15.89
C GLU A 104 -5.32 -17.00 16.63
N GLU A 105 -6.19 -16.40 17.46
CA GLU A 105 -7.30 -17.04 18.16
C GLU A 105 -8.48 -17.45 17.25
N ILE A 106 -8.62 -16.91 16.04
CA ILE A 106 -9.73 -17.26 15.12
C ILE A 106 -9.32 -18.41 14.16
N ALA A 107 -8.08 -18.87 14.24
CA ALA A 107 -7.56 -19.96 13.39
C ALA A 107 -7.51 -21.34 14.09
N ARG A 108 -8.21 -21.49 15.22
CA ARG A 108 -8.36 -22.78 15.93
C ARG A 108 -9.80 -23.25 15.98
#